data_AF-A0A1H3UBV7-F1
#
_entry.id   AF-A0A1H3UBV7-F1
#
_cell.length_a   1.000
_cell.length_b   1.000
_cell.length_c   1.000
_cell.angle_alpha   90.00
_cell.angle_beta   90.00
_cell.angle_gamma   90.00
#
_symmetry.space_group_name_H-M   'P 1'
#
loop_
_entity.id
_entity.type
_entity.pdbx_description
1 polymer ?
#
loop_
_entity_poly.entity_id
_entity_poly.type
_entity_poly.pdbx_seq_one_letter_code
_entity_poly.pdbx_strand_id
1 'polypeptide(L)' 'MEISPDTRILYDWNGWQLNATIAFNWTIMALMTFGSWAITARLSQGETVSRWQILLEVIVTTIRDQIDEVGAEDSSR' A
#
# COMPACT_ATOMS: atom_id res chain seq x y z
N MET A 1 -30.98 -7.62 25.76
CA MET A 1 -30.53 -8.52 24.68
C MET A 1 -30.00 -7.62 23.58
N GLU A 2 -28.73 -7.25 23.65
CA GLU A 2 -28.10 -6.35 22.69
C GLU A 2 -27.27 -7.22 21.75
N ILE A 3 -27.90 -7.66 20.67
CA ILE A 3 -27.20 -8.32 19.58
C ILE A 3 -26.69 -7.19 18.68
N SER A 4 -25.52 -6.65 19.02
CA SER A 4 -24.71 -5.87 18.09
C SER A 4 -23.75 -6.85 17.41
N PRO A 5 -23.99 -7.23 16.15
CA PRO A 5 -23.17 -8.20 15.41
C PRO A 5 -21.81 -7.64 14.95
N ASP A 6 -21.49 -6.39 15.29
CA ASP A 6 -20.33 -5.64 14.79
C ASP A 6 -18.97 -6.08 15.37
N THR A 7 -18.97 -6.93 16.40
CA THR A 7 -17.72 -7.39 17.04
C THR A 7 -17.61 -8.89 16.93
N ARG A 8 -17.44 -9.43 15.71
CA ARG A 8 -17.01 -10.83 15.57
C ARG A 8 -15.62 -10.97 16.18
N ILE A 9 -15.58 -11.38 17.44
CA ILE A 9 -14.37 -11.76 18.16
C ILE A 9 -13.91 -13.09 17.56
N LEU A 10 -12.75 -13.07 16.89
CA LEU A 10 -12.12 -14.26 16.33
C LEU A 10 -11.39 -15.06 17.41
N TYR A 11 -10.83 -14.36 18.39
CA TYR A 11 -10.08 -14.94 19.50
C TYR A 11 -10.10 -13.97 20.69
N ASP A 12 -10.26 -14.48 21.91
CA ASP A 12 -10.16 -13.69 23.15
C ASP A 12 -9.05 -14.27 24.01
N TRP A 13 -8.14 -13.41 24.48
CA TRP A 13 -7.08 -13.82 25.39
C TRP A 13 -6.93 -12.81 26.54
N ASN A 14 -7.32 -13.23 27.75
CA ASN A 14 -7.14 -12.46 28.99
C ASN A 14 -7.66 -11.00 28.90
N GLY A 15 -8.80 -10.79 28.23
CA GLY A 15 -9.43 -9.48 28.01
C GLY A 15 -9.01 -8.76 26.72
N TRP A 16 -8.09 -9.32 25.94
CA TRP A 16 -7.74 -8.83 24.62
C TRP A 16 -8.56 -9.56 23.55
N GLN A 17 -9.51 -8.84 22.96
CA GLN A 17 -10.35 -9.36 21.88
C GLN A 17 -9.71 -9.08 20.53
N LEU A 18 -9.38 -10.15 19.81
CA LEU A 18 -9.02 -10.07 18.40
C LEU A 18 -10.29 -9.98 17.56
N ASN A 19 -10.61 -8.77 17.13
CA ASN A 19 -11.77 -8.52 16.29
C ASN A 19 -11.47 -8.84 14.82
N ALA A 20 -12.50 -9.26 14.08
CA ALA A 20 -12.42 -9.46 12.63
C ALA A 20 -11.84 -8.25 11.90
N THR A 21 -12.19 -7.04 12.33
CA THR A 21 -11.65 -5.78 11.80
C THR A 21 -10.13 -5.66 11.98
N ILE A 22 -9.59 -6.09 13.12
CA ILE A 22 -8.14 -6.04 13.40
C ILE A 22 -7.41 -7.02 12.49
N ALA A 23 -7.92 -8.25 12.39
CA ALA A 23 -7.35 -9.27 11.51
C ALA A 23 -7.41 -8.84 10.02
N PHE A 24 -8.50 -8.18 9.61
CA PHE A 24 -8.65 -7.65 8.26
C PHE A 24 -7.62 -6.54 7.97
N ASN A 25 -7.42 -5.60 8.90
CA ASN A 25 -6.40 -4.56 8.76
C ASN A 25 -4.98 -5.15 8.66
N TRP A 26 -4.63 -6.15 9.48
CA TRP A 26 -3.34 -6.84 9.34
C TRP A 26 -3.19 -7.55 7.99
N THR A 27 -4.27 -8.14 7.47
CA THR A 27 -4.27 -8.76 6.14
C THR A 27 -3.99 -7.73 5.06
N ILE A 28 -4.64 -6.56 5.11
CA ILE A 28 -4.39 -5.46 4.15
C ILE A 28 -2.95 -4.96 4.25
N MET A 29 -2.46 -4.70 5.46
CA MET A 29 -1.09 -4.23 5.67
C MET A 29 -0.06 -5.26 5.18
N ALA A 30 -0.28 -6.54 5.44
CA ALA A 30 0.56 -7.62 4.94
C ALA A 30 0.52 -7.66 3.41
N LEU A 31 -0.67 -7.63 2.80
CA LEU A 31 -0.84 -7.63 1.35
C LEU A 31 -0.10 -6.45 0.69
N MET A 32 -0.25 -5.25 1.22
CA MET A 32 0.45 -4.06 0.71
C MET A 32 1.96 -4.17 0.89
N THR A 33 2.42 -4.63 2.04
CA THR A 33 3.86 -4.78 2.33
C THR A 33 4.48 -5.82 1.41
N PHE A 34 3.86 -6.99 1.27
CA PHE A 34 4.34 -8.05 0.36
C PHE A 34 4.22 -7.65 -1.10
N GLY A 35 3.15 -6.93 -1.49
CA GLY A 35 2.99 -6.40 -2.84
C GLY A 35 4.10 -5.40 -3.18
N SER A 36 4.35 -4.43 -2.30
CA SER A 36 5.44 -3.47 -2.43
C SER A 36 6.79 -4.17 -2.49
N TRP A 37 7.07 -5.07 -1.55
CA TRP A 37 8.30 -5.84 -1.52
C TRP A 37 8.50 -6.68 -2.78
N ALA A 38 7.46 -7.35 -3.31
CA ALA A 38 7.56 -8.14 -4.53
C ALA A 38 7.84 -7.29 -5.77
N ILE A 39 7.24 -6.09 -5.84
CA ILE A 39 7.51 -5.13 -6.92
C ILE A 39 8.96 -4.62 -6.82
N THR A 40 9.42 -4.22 -5.64
CA THR A 40 10.79 -3.74 -5.43
C THR A 40 11.83 -4.84 -5.59
N ALA A 41 11.55 -6.07 -5.17
CA ALA A 41 12.45 -7.21 -5.33
C ALA A 41 12.62 -7.62 -6.80
N ARG A 42 11.65 -7.27 -7.65
CA ARG A 42 11.73 -7.51 -9.11
C ARG A 42 12.44 -6.39 -9.87
N LEU A 43 12.79 -5.28 -9.21
CA LEU A 43 13.74 -4.28 -9.71
C LEU A 43 15.18 -4.78 -9.50
N SER A 44 15.46 -5.99 -9.99
CA SER A 44 16.83 -6.52 -10.04
C SER A 44 17.59 -5.81 -11.16
N GLN A 45 18.81 -5.36 -10.85
CA GLN A 45 19.77 -4.67 -11.73
C GLN A 45 20.32 -5.56 -12.87
N GLY A 46 19.44 -6.32 -13.54
CA GLY A 46 19.79 -7.14 -14.70
C GLY A 46 19.56 -6.36 -15.98
N GLU A 47 20.59 -6.36 -16.83
CA GLU A 47 20.82 -5.66 -18.11
C GLU A 47 19.74 -5.74 -19.21
N THR A 48 18.48 -6.07 -18.89
CA THR A 48 17.36 -6.01 -19.83
C THR A 48 16.16 -5.31 -19.18
N VAL A 49 15.83 -4.11 -19.65
CA VAL A 49 14.68 -3.34 -19.19
C VAL A 49 13.41 -4.19 -19.32
N SER A 50 12.78 -4.50 -18.18
CA SER A 50 11.53 -5.26 -18.13
C SER A 50 10.35 -4.40 -18.61
N ARG A 51 9.39 -4.98 -19.36
CA ARG A 51 8.15 -4.27 -19.77
C ARG A 51 7.39 -3.67 -18.59
N TRP A 52 7.51 -4.27 -17.41
CA TRP A 52 6.92 -3.74 -16.18
C TRP A 52 7.71 -2.59 -15.57
N GLN A 53 9.02 -2.55 -15.78
CA GLN A 53 9.85 -1.40 -15.38
C GLN A 53 9.47 -0.17 -16.21
N ILE A 54 9.26 -0.32 -17.52
CA ILE A 54 8.78 0.77 -18.39
C ILE A 54 7.42 1.30 -17.91
N LEU A 55 6.49 0.40 -17.56
CA LEU A 55 5.18 0.82 -17.04
C LEU A 55 5.31 1.58 -15.71
N LEU A 56 6.13 1.09 -14.78
CA LEU A 56 6.37 1.75 -13.49
C LEU A 56 7.07 3.10 -13.67
N GLU A 57 8.01 3.20 -14.60
CA GLU A 57 8.71 4.42 -14.95
C GLU A 57 7.76 5.48 -15.49
N VAL A 58 6.85 5.11 -16.41
CA VAL A 58 5.81 6.02 -16.90
C VAL A 58 4.92 6.50 -15.74
N ILE A 59 4.43 5.60 -14.90
CA ILE A 59 3.56 5.97 -13.77
C ILE A 59 4.26 6.93 -12.80
N VAL A 60 5.50 6.62 -12.41
CA VAL A 60 6.29 7.46 -11.49
C VAL A 60 6.58 8.83 -12.11
N THR A 61 6.92 8.87 -13.40
CA THR A 61 7.18 10.12 -14.11
C THR A 61 5.90 10.97 -14.16
N THR A 62 4.76 10.41 -14.55
CA THR A 62 3.48 11.13 -14.56
C THR A 62 3.05 11.62 -13.18
N ILE A 63 3.34 10.88 -12.11
CA ILE A 63 3.08 11.35 -10.74
C ILE A 63 3.98 12.54 -10.38
N ARG A 64 5.26 12.48 -10.73
CA ARG A 64 6.19 13.60 -10.51
C ARG A 64 5.77 14.84 -11.28
N ASP A 65 5.39 14.69 -12.55
CA ASP A 65 4.93 15.81 -13.38
C ASP A 65 3.67 16.45 -12.79
N GLN A 66 2.71 15.63 -12.32
CA GLN A 66 1.52 16.13 -11.62
C GLN A 66 1.86 16.84 -10.30
N ILE A 67 2.88 16.38 -9.58
CA ILE A 67 3.33 17.04 -8.35
C ILE A 67 4.00 18.38 -8.68
N ASP A 68 4.78 18.45 -9.76
CA ASP A 68 5.45 19.69 -10.19
C ASP A 68 4.42 20.73 -10.63
N GLU A 69 3.44 20.31 -11.44
CA GLU A 69 2.36 21.15 -11.94
C GLU A 69 1.42 21.65 -10.83
N VAL A 70 1.22 20.85 -9.78
CA VAL A 70 0.42 21.25 -8.61
C VAL A 70 1.27 22.00 -7.56
N GLY A 71 2.60 21.85 -7.58
CA GLY A 71 3.45 22.10 -6.42
C GLY A 71 4.53 23.18 -6.53
N ALA A 72 4.99 23.60 -7.71
CA ALA A 72 6.21 24.43 -7.73
C ALA A 72 6.45 25.39 -8.92
N GLU A 73 5.41 25.89 -9.60
CA GLU A 73 5.56 27.02 -10.52
C GLU A 73 4.70 28.23 -10.13
N ASP A 74 4.94 28.80 -8.94
CA ASP A 74 4.98 30.26 -8.75
C ASP A 74 5.56 30.66 -7.38
N SER A 75 6.75 31.27 -7.35
CA SER A 75 7.23 32.19 -6.29
C SER A 75 8.67 32.68 -6.51
N SER A 76 9.34 32.35 -7.61
CA SER A 76 10.58 33.03 -7.99
C SER A 76 10.77 33.08 -9.50
N ARG A 77 10.03 33.98 -10.15
CA ARG A 77 10.50 34.74 -11.31
C ARG A 77 9.82 36.10 -11.38
#